data_AF-A0A1A3S6C3-F1
#
_entry.id   AF-A0A1A3S6C3-F1
#
_cell.length_a   1.000
_cell.length_b   1.000
_cell.length_c   1.000
_cell.angle_alpha   90.00
_cell.angle_beta   90.00
_cell.angle_gamma   90.00
#
_symmetry.space_group_name_H-M   'P 1'
#
loop_
_entity.id
_entity.type
_entity.pdbx_description
1 polymer ?
#
loop_
_entity_poly.entity_id
_entity_poly.type
_entity_poly.pdbx_seq_one_letter_code
_entity_poly.pdbx_strand_id
1 'polypeptide(L)' 'MAYLRDVRLRRAHQTLRESDPSEVTVSSVAYRWGFTNLGRFATAHANRYGETPSATLHRMACRR' A
#
# COMPACT_ATOMS: atom_id res chain seq x y z
N MET A 1 5.37 9.98 18.43
CA MET A 1 4.24 10.47 17.60
C MET A 1 4.18 9.77 16.22
N ALA A 2 4.05 8.44 16.16
CA ALA A 2 4.02 7.66 14.90
C ALA A 2 2.63 7.05 14.57
N TYR A 3 1.66 7.19 15.48
CA TYR A 3 0.39 6.48 15.43
C TYR A 3 -0.44 6.77 14.17
N LEU A 4 -0.51 8.04 13.74
CA LEU A 4 -1.25 8.42 12.53
C LEU A 4 -0.63 7.85 11.25
N ARG A 5 0.70 7.74 11.18
CA ARG A 5 1.39 7.11 10.05
C ARG A 5 1.07 5.63 9.96
N ASP A 6 1.02 4.94 11.08
CA ASP A 6 0.67 3.52 11.14
C ASP A 6 -0.78 3.26 10.75
N VAL A 7 -1.71 4.11 11.17
CA VAL A 7 -3.11 4.00 10.76
C VAL A 7 -3.25 4.22 9.25
N ARG A 8 -2.60 5.25 8.69
CA ARG A 8 -2.58 5.50 7.24
C ARG A 8 -1.98 4.33 6.46
N LEU A 9 -0.86 3.77 6.94
CA LEU A 9 -0.21 2.63 6.31
C LEU A 9 -1.12 1.41 6.30
N ARG A 10 -1.83 1.15 7.39
CA ARG A 10 -2.76 0.02 7.52
C ARG A 10 -3.95 0.15 6.58
N ARG A 11 -4.52 1.35 6.48
CA ARG A 11 -5.61 1.66 5.54
C ARG A 11 -5.17 1.58 4.08
N ALA A 12 -3.95 2.04 3.78
CA ALA A 12 -3.35 1.89 2.46
C ALA A 12 -3.16 0.42 2.09
N HIS A 13 -2.64 -0.41 2.99
CA HIS A 13 -2.52 -1.85 2.79
C HIS A 13 -3.89 -2.51 2.54
N GLN A 14 -4.91 -2.16 3.32
CA GLN A 14 -6.26 -2.66 3.12
C GLN A 14 -6.80 -2.28 1.74
N THR A 15 -6.62 -1.02 1.32
CA THR A 15 -7.04 -0.55 0.00
C THR A 15 -6.34 -1.35 -1.11
N LEU A 16 -5.02 -1.57 -1.01
CA LEU A 16 -4.27 -2.38 -1.98
C LEU A 16 -4.76 -3.83 -2.05
N ARG A 17 -5.29 -4.38 -0.94
CA ARG A 17 -5.84 -5.74 -0.91
C ARG A 17 -7.23 -5.85 -1.51
N GLU A 18 -8.01 -4.78 -1.42
CA GLU A 18 -9.39 -4.72 -1.92
C GLU A 18 -9.48 -4.24 -3.37
N SER A 19 -8.43 -3.60 -3.88
CA SER A 19 -8.42 -3.00 -5.21
C SER A 19 -7.76 -3.89 -6.26
N ASP A 20 -8.13 -3.68 -7.52
CA ASP A 20 -7.56 -4.38 -8.66
C ASP A 20 -6.33 -3.63 -9.22
N PRO A 21 -5.17 -4.27 -9.43
CA PRO A 21 -4.01 -3.65 -10.09
C PRO A 21 -4.27 -3.11 -11.50
N SER A 22 -5.33 -3.57 -12.17
CA SER A 22 -5.74 -3.09 -13.49
C SER A 22 -6.46 -1.74 -13.40
N GLU A 23 -7.04 -1.42 -12.24
CA GLU A 23 -7.82 -0.20 -11.99
C GLU A 23 -7.08 0.82 -11.11
N VAL A 24 -6.24 0.34 -10.18
CA VAL A 24 -5.47 1.21 -9.28
C VAL A 24 -3.98 0.92 -9.33
N THR A 25 -3.21 1.97 -9.09
CA THR A 25 -1.75 1.85 -8.93
C THR A 25 -1.34 2.07 -7.48
N VAL A 26 -0.23 1.46 -7.08
CA VAL A 26 0.38 1.70 -5.76
C VAL A 26 0.56 3.19 -5.46
N SER A 27 0.92 3.98 -6.48
CA SER A 27 1.12 5.41 -6.34
C SER A 27 -0.18 6.15 -6.04
N SER A 28 -1.27 5.84 -6.75
CA SER A 28 -2.58 6.43 -6.49
C SER A 28 -3.05 6.17 -5.05
N VAL A 29 -2.86 4.95 -4.55
CA VAL A 29 -3.23 4.57 -3.18
C VAL A 29 -2.34 5.29 -2.16
N ALA A 30 -1.03 5.36 -2.40
CA ALA A 30 -0.11 6.09 -1.54
C ALA A 30 -0.50 7.58 -1.41
N TYR A 31 -0.76 8.26 -2.53
CA TYR A 31 -1.19 9.65 -2.51
C TYR A 31 -2.54 9.85 -1.81
N ARG A 32 -3.51 8.95 -2.02
CA ARG A 32 -4.82 8.98 -1.36
C ARG A 32 -4.72 8.94 0.16
N TRP A 33 -3.76 8.18 0.70
CA TRP A 33 -3.54 8.06 2.14
C TRP A 33 -2.51 9.07 2.69
N GLY A 34 -2.06 10.03 1.89
CA GLY A 34 -1.18 11.12 2.30
C GLY A 34 0.31 10.75 2.33
N PHE A 35 0.73 9.73 1.58
CA PHE A 35 2.13 9.44 1.33
C PHE A 35 2.58 10.14 0.05
N THR A 36 3.47 11.11 0.19
CA THR A 36 4.05 11.85 -0.94
C THR A 36 5.29 11.17 -1.53
N ASN A 37 5.97 10.32 -0.74
CA ASN A 37 7.17 9.61 -1.15
C ASN A 37 6.90 8.10 -1.21
N LEU A 38 6.89 7.58 -2.43
CA LEU A 38 6.60 6.17 -2.75
C LEU A 38 7.67 5.22 -2.21
N GLY A 39 8.95 5.61 -2.25
CA GLY A 39 10.05 4.81 -1.69
C GLY A 39 9.89 4.64 -0.19
N ARG A 40 9.66 5.73 0.55
CA ARG A 40 9.41 5.67 2.00
C ARG A 40 8.15 4.88 2.35
N PHE A 41 7.10 4.99 1.53
CA PHE A 41 5.89 4.19 1.70
C PHE A 41 6.17 2.70 1.49
N ALA A 42 6.85 2.34 0.40
CA ALA A 42 7.20 0.96 0.09
C ALA A 42 8.09 0.34 1.17
N THR A 43 9.11 1.06 1.67
CA THR A 43 9.94 0.60 2.79
C THR A 43 9.14 0.44 4.08
N ALA A 44 8.29 1.41 4.44
CA ALA A 44 7.47 1.32 5.64
C ALA A 44 6.46 0.15 5.56
N HIS A 45 5.90 -0.09 4.38
CA HIS A 45 5.00 -1.20 4.10
C HIS A 45 5.74 -2.54 4.19
N ALA A 46 6.88 -2.68 3.51
CA ALA A 46 7.69 -3.89 3.53
C ALA A 46 8.21 -4.22 4.94
N ASN A 47 8.64 -3.22 5.71
CA ASN A 47 9.06 -3.42 7.09
C ASN A 47 7.92 -3.92 8.00
N ARG A 48 6.66 -3.59 7.69
CA ARG A 48 5.50 -3.96 8.51
C ARG A 48 4.84 -5.27 8.07
N TYR A 49 4.78 -5.52 6.76
CA TYR A 49 4.02 -6.63 6.17
C TYR A 49 4.91 -7.70 5.52
N GLY A 50 6.22 -7.48 5.43
CA GLY A 50 7.17 -8.39 4.80
C GLY A 50 7.14 -8.38 3.27
N GLU A 51 6.21 -7.64 2.66
CA GLU A 51 6.05 -7.56 1.20
C GLU A 51 5.90 -6.11 0.73
N THR A 52 6.30 -5.85 -0.51
CA THR A 52 6.14 -4.54 -1.12
C THR A 52 4.67 -4.30 -1.50
N PRO A 53 4.18 -3.06 -1.48
CA PRO A 53 2.80 -2.75 -1.85
C PRO A 53 2.46 -3.16 -3.29
N SER A 54 3.46 -3.18 -4.19
CA SER A 54 3.30 -3.69 -5.56
C SER A 54 3.08 -5.21 -5.57
N ALA A 55 3.84 -5.95 -4.76
CA ALA A 55 3.67 -7.39 -4.62
C ALA A 55 2.29 -7.73 -4.01
N THR A 56 1.84 -7.00 -3.00
CA THR A 56 0.49 -7.18 -2.41
C THR A 56 -0.61 -6.99 -3.47
N LEU A 57 -0.51 -5.93 -4.26
CA LEU A 57 -1.49 -5.60 -5.29
C LEU A 57 -1.48 -6.65 -6.42
N HIS A 58 -0.30 -7.02 -6.92
CA HIS A 58 -0.15 -8.04 -7.97
C HIS A 58 -0.61 -9.43 -7.53
N ARG A 59 -0.38 -9.78 -6.25
CA ARG A 59 -0.88 -11.02 -5.65
C ARG A 59 -2.40 -11.08 -5.61
N MET A 60 -3.09 -9.95 -5.44
CA MET A 60 -4.55 -9.92 -5.47
C MET A 60 -5.11 -10.08 -6.88
N ALA A 61 -4.41 -9.59 -7.91
CA ALA A 61 -4.76 -9.82 -9.32
C ALA A 61 -4.87 -11.31 -9.66
N CYS A 62 -3.88 -12.09 -9.24
CA CYS A 62 -3.79 -13.51 -9.56
C CYS A 62 -4.76 -14.39 -8.74
N ARG A 63 -5.43 -13.81 -7.72
CA ARG A 63 -6.32 -14.56 -6.82
C ARG A 63 -7.79 -14.52 -7.25
N ARG A 64 -8.09 -13.89 -8.38
CA ARG A 64 -9.43 -13.83 -9.00
C ARG A 64 -9.44 -14.68 -10.25
#